data_AF-A0ABD2ZIR4-F1
#
_entry.id   AF-A0ABD2ZIR4-F1
#
_cell.length_a   1.000
_cell.length_b   1.000
_cell.length_c   1.000
_cell.angle_alpha   90.00
_cell.angle_beta   90.00
_cell.angle_gamma   90.00
#
_symmetry.space_group_name_H-M   'P 1'
#
loop_
_entity.id
_entity.type
_entity.pdbx_description
1 polymer ?
#
loop_
_entity_poly.entity_id
_entity_poly.type
_entity_poly.pdbx_seq_one_letter_code
_entity_poly.pdbx_strand_id
1 'polypeptide(L)'
;MKNDMLRCRAICPREGYGWCIYARKMKGKSCVQIRTFQEKHKCGFTYHNKCVKSTWVAIRYKEKLRDLPNIDLYSFRNKVIKESKLYLTKSQSIEQRKQP
;
A
#
# COMPACT_ATOMS: atom_id res chain seq x y z
N MET A 1 23.49 12.22 8.75
CA MET A 1 22.58 11.07 8.56
C MET A 1 21.12 11.56 8.65
N LYS A 2 20.42 11.77 7.53
CA LYS A 2 19.03 12.27 7.53
C LYS A 2 18.11 11.10 7.91
N ASN A 3 17.47 11.18 9.07
CA ASN A 3 16.60 10.11 9.60
C ASN A 3 15.29 10.02 8.78
N ASP A 4 15.31 9.23 7.71
CA ASP A 4 14.15 8.97 6.83
C ASP A 4 13.04 8.17 7.52
N MET A 5 13.31 7.54 8.68
CA MET A 5 12.34 6.75 9.42
C MET A 5 11.15 7.58 9.98
N LEU A 6 11.27 8.91 9.99
CA LEU A 6 10.23 9.85 10.44
C LEU A 6 9.51 10.54 9.28
N ARG A 7 9.84 10.22 8.03
CA ARG A 7 9.40 10.96 6.84
C ARG A 7 8.84 9.96 5.82
N CYS A 8 7.67 10.27 5.29
CA CYS A 8 7.06 9.50 4.21
C CYS A 8 6.82 10.44 3.03
N ARG A 9 7.32 10.06 1.86
CA ARG A 9 7.07 10.78 0.61
C ARG A 9 6.55 9.78 -0.41
N ALA A 10 5.38 10.05 -0.97
CA ALA A 10 4.87 9.33 -2.13
C ALA A 10 4.87 10.30 -3.32
N ILE A 11 5.41 9.82 -4.44
CA ILE A 11 5.54 10.57 -5.69
C ILE A 11 4.87 9.77 -6.81
N CYS A 12 4.39 10.46 -7.84
CA CYS A 12 4.00 9.78 -9.06
C CYS A 12 5.22 9.10 -9.69
N PRO A 13 5.15 7.81 -10.08
CA PRO A 13 6.26 7.13 -10.73
C PRO A 13 6.41 7.49 -12.21
N ARG A 14 5.46 8.20 -12.83
CA ARG A 14 5.55 8.62 -14.23
C ARG A 14 6.38 9.90 -14.37
N GLU A 15 7.29 9.90 -15.32
CA GLU A 15 8.06 11.10 -15.67
C GLU A 15 7.15 12.24 -16.14
N GLY A 16 7.53 13.47 -15.82
CA GLY A 16 6.77 14.68 -16.15
C GLY A 16 5.56 14.97 -15.25
N TYR A 17 5.24 14.10 -14.29
CA TYR A 17 4.13 14.33 -13.35
C TYR A 17 4.65 14.78 -11.99
N GLY A 18 4.39 16.03 -11.64
CA GLY A 18 4.85 16.64 -10.38
C GLY A 18 4.15 16.16 -9.11
N TRP A 19 3.14 15.29 -9.21
CA TRP A 19 2.30 14.90 -8.08
C TRP A 19 3.12 14.28 -6.96
N CYS A 20 2.93 14.82 -5.76
CA CYS A 20 3.51 14.25 -4.55
C CYS A 20 2.67 14.55 -3.30
N ILE A 21 2.79 13.65 -2.34
CA ILE A 21 2.39 13.88 -0.95
C ILE A 21 3.59 13.63 -0.06
N TYR A 22 3.81 14.54 0.89
CA TYR A 22 4.87 14.44 1.87
C TYR A 22 4.29 14.59 3.27
N ALA A 23 4.67 13.67 4.14
CA ALA A 23 4.23 13.61 5.52
C ALA A 23 5.41 13.35 6.45
N ARG A 24 5.33 13.87 7.68
CA ARG A 24 6.37 13.69 8.70
C ARG A 24 5.75 13.35 10.05
N LYS A 25 6.32 12.39 10.76
CA LYS A 25 5.99 12.09 12.16
C LYS A 25 6.41 13.26 13.06
N MET A 26 5.48 13.73 13.88
CA MET A 26 5.72 14.82 14.82
C MET A 26 6.57 14.32 16.00
N LYS A 27 7.60 15.07 16.39
CA LYS A 27 8.47 14.68 17.53
C LYS A 27 7.64 14.72 18.83
N GLY A 28 7.74 13.66 19.62
CA GLY A 28 7.00 13.55 20.90
C GLY A 28 5.49 13.34 20.76
N LYS A 29 4.97 13.14 19.54
CA LYS A 29 3.55 12.85 19.30
C LYS A 29 3.39 11.57 18.48
N SER A 30 2.27 10.89 18.64
CA SER A 30 1.89 9.71 17.85
C SER A 30 1.31 10.08 16.47
N CYS A 31 1.18 11.37 16.16
CA CYS A 31 0.59 11.85 14.92
C CYS A 31 1.61 12.13 13.80
N VAL A 32 1.09 12.13 12.57
CA VAL A 32 1.82 12.48 11.34
C VAL A 32 1.20 13.76 10.77
N GLN A 33 2.03 14.70 10.36
CA GLN A 33 1.60 15.93 9.69
C GLN A 33 1.85 15.83 8.18
N ILE A 34 0.81 16.07 7.39
CA ILE A 34 0.94 16.28 5.94
C ILE A 34 1.51 17.68 5.72
N ARG A 35 2.64 17.78 5.04
CA ARG A 35 3.34 19.04 4.75
C ARG A 35 3.25 19.48 3.31
N THR A 36 3.04 18.52 2.41
CA THR A 36 2.81 18.79 1.00
C THR A 36 1.75 17.85 0.52
N PHE A 37 0.72 18.39 -0.13
CA PHE A 37 -0.31 17.62 -0.78
C PHE A 37 -0.65 18.31 -2.09
N GLN A 38 -0.26 17.70 -3.20
CA GLN A 38 -0.75 18.11 -4.50
C GLN A 38 -2.09 17.44 -4.75
N GLU A 39 -3.16 18.23 -4.79
CA GLU A 39 -4.51 17.68 -4.93
C GLU A 39 -4.75 17.05 -6.31
N LYS A 40 -4.31 17.74 -7.38
CA LYS A 40 -4.57 17.32 -8.75
C LYS A 40 -3.51 16.34 -9.25
N HIS A 41 -3.92 15.09 -9.49
CA HIS A 41 -3.13 14.09 -10.19
C HIS A 41 -3.63 13.95 -11.63
N LYS A 42 -2.77 14.21 -12.62
CA LYS A 42 -3.17 14.29 -14.04
C LYS A 42 -2.97 12.99 -14.84
N CYS A 43 -2.30 11.96 -14.28
CA CYS A 43 -2.16 10.67 -14.97
C CYS A 43 -3.20 9.65 -14.47
N GLY A 44 -3.42 8.62 -15.29
CA GLY A 44 -4.35 7.53 -14.94
C GLY A 44 -3.95 6.83 -13.64
N PHE A 45 -4.96 6.40 -12.88
CA PHE A 45 -4.75 5.68 -11.64
C PHE A 45 -4.13 4.30 -11.92
N THR A 46 -3.10 3.95 -11.16
CA THR A 46 -2.62 2.57 -11.09
C THR A 46 -2.78 2.10 -9.66
N TYR A 47 -3.19 0.85 -9.50
CA TYR A 47 -3.30 0.23 -8.20
C TYR A 47 -1.99 -0.47 -7.80
N HIS A 48 -0.97 -0.45 -8.66
CA HIS A 48 0.32 -1.11 -8.42
C HIS A 48 1.18 -0.32 -7.43
N ASN A 49 1.07 -0.64 -6.14
CA ASN A 49 1.84 0.02 -5.10
C ASN A 49 3.04 -0.84 -4.66
N LYS A 50 4.25 -0.43 -5.06
CA LYS A 50 5.51 -1.13 -4.70
C LYS A 50 5.80 -1.10 -3.19
N CYS A 51 5.19 -0.20 -2.44
CA CYS A 51 5.38 -0.10 -0.99
C CYS A 51 4.54 -1.13 -0.21
N VAL A 52 3.57 -1.77 -0.85
CA VAL A 52 2.74 -2.80 -0.23
C VAL A 52 3.52 -4.12 -0.26
N LYS A 53 3.91 -4.59 0.92
CA LYS A 53 4.59 -5.89 1.09
C LYS A 53 3.57 -7.01 1.24
N SER A 54 3.88 -8.20 0.75
CA SER A 54 3.06 -9.41 0.92
C SER A 54 2.76 -9.69 2.41
N THR A 55 3.71 -9.44 3.30
CA THR A 55 3.54 -9.53 4.77
C THR A 55 2.45 -8.61 5.30
N TRP A 56 2.38 -7.36 4.84
CA TRP A 56 1.32 -6.43 5.26
C TRP A 56 -0.05 -6.95 4.85
N VAL A 57 -0.16 -7.50 3.64
CA VAL A 57 -1.42 -8.02 3.13
C VAL A 57 -1.81 -9.30 3.88
N ALA A 58 -0.85 -10.19 4.19
CA ALA A 58 -1.10 -11.38 5.01
C ALA A 58 -1.65 -11.00 6.39
N ILE A 59 -1.02 -10.04 7.09
CA ILE A 59 -1.48 -9.56 8.39
C ILE A 59 -2.87 -8.92 8.28
N ARG A 60 -3.08 -8.05 7.28
CA ARG A 60 -4.33 -7.30 7.09
C ARG A 60 -5.53 -8.21 6.82
N TYR A 61 -5.32 -9.34 6.14
CA TYR A 61 -6.37 -10.25 5.70
C TYR A 61 -6.33 -11.62 6.41
N LYS A 62 -5.53 -11.78 7.47
CA LYS A 62 -5.32 -13.06 8.16
C LYS A 62 -6.63 -13.69 8.63
N GLU A 63 -7.47 -12.93 9.31
CA GLU A 63 -8.77 -13.41 9.82
C GLU A 63 -9.70 -13.80 8.68
N LYS A 64 -9.79 -12.97 7.63
CA LYS A 64 -10.62 -13.27 6.45
C LYS A 64 -10.17 -14.52 5.70
N LEU A 65 -8.86 -14.78 5.66
CA LEU A 65 -8.31 -16.00 5.07
C LEU A 65 -8.62 -17.23 5.91
N ARG A 66 -8.66 -17.08 7.24
CA ARG A 66 -9.08 -18.15 8.16
C ARG A 66 -10.57 -18.50 7.97
N ASP A 67 -11.42 -17.49 7.76
CA ASP A 67 -12.86 -17.69 7.55
C ASP A 67 -13.19 -18.25 6.15
N LEU A 68 -12.26 -18.13 5.19
CA LEU A 68 -12.43 -18.57 3.80
C LEU A 68 -11.29 -19.51 3.37
N PRO A 69 -11.21 -20.73 3.94
CA PRO A 69 -10.08 -21.63 3.75
C PRO A 69 -9.85 -22.05 2.29
N ASN A 70 -10.92 -22.01 1.47
CA ASN A 70 -10.90 -22.43 0.06
C ASN A 70 -10.95 -21.26 -0.93
N ILE A 71 -10.69 -20.01 -0.49
CA ILE A 71 -10.73 -18.87 -1.41
C ILE A 71 -9.65 -19.00 -2.49
N ASP A 72 -10.07 -18.94 -3.76
CA ASP A 72 -9.13 -18.97 -4.87
C ASP A 72 -8.35 -17.63 -4.99
N LEU A 73 -7.23 -17.68 -5.71
CA LEU A 73 -6.28 -16.58 -5.76
C LEU A 73 -6.88 -15.34 -6.44
N TYR A 74 -7.72 -15.56 -7.44
CA TYR A 74 -8.34 -14.51 -8.22
C TYR A 74 -9.41 -13.79 -7.41
N SER A 75 -10.28 -14.54 -6.74
CA SER A 75 -11.30 -13.99 -5.84
C SER A 75 -10.67 -13.22 -4.68
N PHE A 76 -9.61 -13.77 -4.07
CA PHE A 76 -8.87 -13.09 -3.02
C PHE A 76 -8.27 -11.76 -3.52
N ARG A 77 -7.61 -11.78 -4.67
CA ARG A 77 -7.01 -10.59 -5.27
C ARG A 77 -8.04 -9.51 -5.58
N ASN A 78 -9.17 -9.88 -6.18
CA ASN A 78 -10.26 -8.95 -6.46
C ASN A 78 -10.84 -8.34 -5.18
N LYS A 79 -10.96 -9.14 -4.12
CA LYS A 79 -11.41 -8.66 -2.80
C LYS A 79 -10.42 -7.65 -2.21
N VAL A 80 -9.12 -7.93 -2.26
CA VAL A 80 -8.09 -6.99 -1.82
C VAL A 80 -8.12 -5.69 -2.63
N ILE A 81 -8.27 -5.78 -3.96
CA ILE A 81 -8.38 -4.61 -4.84
C ILE A 81 -9.62 -3.77 -4.47
N LYS A 82 -10.78 -4.41 -4.28
CA LYS A 82 -12.03 -3.73 -3.97
C LYS A 82 -12.00 -3.03 -2.60
N GLU A 83 -11.44 -3.68 -1.59
CA GLU A 83 -11.44 -3.16 -0.21
C GLU A 83 -10.32 -2.15 0.06
N SER A 84 -9.15 -2.31 -0.56
CA SER A 84 -7.98 -1.49 -0.27
C SER A 84 -7.57 -0.55 -1.41
N LYS A 85 -8.15 -0.68 -2.60
CA LYS A 85 -7.70 0.01 -3.83
C LYS A 85 -6.20 -0.24 -4.07
N LEU A 86 -5.72 -1.46 -3.80
CA LEU A 86 -4.34 -1.89 -4.03
C LEU A 86 -4.34 -3.11 -4.96
N TYR A 87 -3.44 -3.12 -5.94
CA TYR A 87 -3.19 -4.24 -6.82
C TYR A 87 -2.05 -5.06 -6.27
N LEU A 88 -2.36 -6.28 -5.87
CA LEU A 88 -1.36 -7.29 -5.57
C LEU A 88 -0.79 -7.82 -6.88
N THR A 89 0.50 -8.10 -6.93
CA THR A 89 1.09 -8.90 -8.01
C THR A 89 0.82 -10.40 -7.77
N LYS A 90 1.01 -11.22 -8.81
CA LYS A 90 0.84 -12.69 -8.70
C LYS A 90 1.77 -13.28 -7.64
N SER A 91 3.03 -12.84 -7.60
CA SER A 91 4.03 -13.29 -6.62
C SER A 91 3.64 -12.92 -5.19
N GLN A 92 3.18 -11.68 -4.96
CA GLN A 92 2.70 -11.25 -3.63
C GLN A 92 1.53 -12.08 -3.13
N SER A 93 0.60 -12.41 -4.04
CA SER A 93 -0.59 -13.20 -3.71
C SER A 93 -0.24 -14.65 -3.33
N ILE A 94 0.79 -15.23 -3.95
CA ILE A 94 1.31 -16.58 -3.65
C ILE A 94 2.07 -16.59 -2.33
N GLU A 95 2.94 -15.60 -2.08
CA GLU A 95 3.73 -15.50 -0.84
C GLU A 95 2.86 -15.39 0.41
N GLN A 96 1.73 -14.70 0.33
CA GLN A 96 0.80 -14.59 1.46
C GLN A 96 0.26 -15.94 1.92
N ARG A 97 -0.02 -16.86 0.99
CA ARG A 97 -0.54 -18.19 1.31
C ARG A 97 0.49 -19.08 2.01
N LYS A 98 1.77 -18.74 1.92
CA LYS A 98 2.88 -19.48 2.57
C LYS A 98 3.14 -19.00 4.00
N GLN A 99 2.48 -17.93 4.46
CA GLN A 99 2.67 -17.41 5.81
C GLN A 99 1.71 -18.10 6.79
N PRO A 100 2.18 -18.51 7.98
CA PRO A 100 1.42 -19.27 8.97
C PRO A 100 0.32 -18.47 9.71
#